data_AF-A0A538R3X5-F1
#
_entry.id   AF-A0A538R3X5-F1
#
_cell.length_a   1.000
_cell.length_b   1.000
_cell.length_c   1.000
_cell.angle_alpha   90.00
_cell.angle_beta   90.00
_cell.angle_gamma   90.00
#
_symmetry.space_group_name_H-M   'P 1'
#
loop_
_entity.id
_entity.type
_entity.pdbx_description
1 polymer ?
#
loop_
_entity_poly.entity_id
_entity_poly.type
_entity_poly.pdbx_seq_one_letter_code
_entity_poly.pdbx_strand_id
1 'polypeptide(L)' 'MSEDPRSQEADELFALVRSRYGARLTAEQLESVRRGVAALVEQAAALRTVRLSNADEPVQRFTPFRSDE' A
#
# COMPACT_ATOMS: atom_id res chain seq x y z
N MET A 1 12.32 8.98 19.26
CA MET A 1 11.71 8.05 18.28
C MET A 1 10.24 8.38 18.27
N SER A 2 9.66 8.83 17.16
CA SER A 2 8.22 9.14 17.13
C SER A 2 7.43 7.85 17.33
N GLU A 3 6.59 7.80 18.37
CA GLU A 3 5.76 6.65 18.75
C GLU A 3 4.44 6.57 17.97
N ASP A 4 4.39 7.06 16.72
CA ASP A 4 3.19 6.92 15.88
C ASP A 4 3.28 5.57 15.13
N PRO A 5 2.35 4.62 15.36
CA PRO A 5 2.36 3.33 14.68
C PRO A 5 2.30 3.45 13.15
N ARG A 6 1.70 4.53 12.62
CA ARG A 6 1.65 4.79 11.17
C ARG A 6 3.01 5.20 10.62
N SER A 7 3.78 5.97 11.39
CA SER A 7 5.15 6.32 11.01
C SER A 7 6.03 5.08 10.95
N GLN A 8 5.88 4.17 11.92
CA GLN A 8 6.57 2.89 11.92
C GLN A 8 6.15 2.01 10.72
N GLU A 9 4.85 1.87 10.45
CA GLU A 9 4.34 1.12 9.28
C GLU A 9 4.92 1.68 7.97
N ALA A 10 4.96 3.01 7.82
CA ALA A 10 5.52 3.66 6.63
C ALA A 10 7.02 3.39 6.46
N ASP A 11 7.79 3.41 7.54
CA ASP A 11 9.23 3.13 7.51
C ASP A 11 9.52 1.67 7.13
N GLU A 12 8.78 0.71 7.70
CA GLU A 12 8.89 -0.71 7.39
C GLU A 12 8.53 -1.01 5.92
N LEU A 13 7.43 -0.43 5.42
CA LEU A 13 7.02 -0.56 4.03
C LEU A 13 8.02 0.10 3.07
N PHE A 14 8.56 1.27 3.43
CA PHE A 14 9.60 1.92 2.63
C PHE A 14 10.87 1.07 2.57
N ALA A 15 11.31 0.49 3.69
CA ALA A 15 12.46 -0.41 3.74
C ALA A 15 12.26 -1.63 2.82
N LEU A 16 11.04 -2.16 2.78
CA LEU A 16 10.66 -3.26 1.89
C LEU A 16 10.75 -2.86 0.40
N VAL A 17 10.22 -1.70 0.02
CA VAL A 17 10.31 -1.18 -1.36
C VAL A 17 11.76 -0.90 -1.74
N ARG A 18 12.52 -0.25 -0.86
CA ARG A 18 13.94 0.07 -1.08
C ARG A 18 14.78 -1.19 -1.26
N SER A 19 14.55 -2.25 -0.48
CA SER A 19 15.31 -3.50 -0.62
C SER A 19 15.07 -4.19 -1.97
N ARG A 20 13.85 -4.11 -2.51
CA ARG A 20 13.49 -4.76 -3.79
C ARG A 20 13.85 -3.93 -5.03
N TYR A 21 13.73 -2.62 -4.94
CA TYR A 21 13.79 -1.73 -6.11
C TYR A 21 14.80 -0.60 -5.98
N GLY A 22 15.40 -0.38 -4.81
CA GLY A 22 16.26 0.78 -4.56
C GLY A 22 17.50 0.85 -5.45
N ALA A 23 18.03 -0.29 -5.90
CA ALA A 23 19.16 -0.33 -6.84
C ALA A 23 18.85 0.28 -8.22
N ARG A 24 17.56 0.48 -8.55
CA ARG A 24 17.10 1.04 -9.83
C ARG A 24 16.67 2.51 -9.72
N LEU A 25 16.79 3.11 -8.53
CA LEU A 25 16.23 4.43 -8.24
C LEU A 25 17.33 5.40 -7.80
N THR A 26 17.22 6.63 -8.25
CA THR A 26 18.04 7.72 -7.73
C THR A 26 17.62 8.07 -6.29
N ALA A 27 18.46 8.83 -5.58
CA ALA A 27 18.14 9.32 -4.25
C ALA A 27 16.84 10.15 -4.23
N GLU A 28 16.63 10.99 -5.25
CA GLU A 28 15.42 11.82 -5.40
C GLU A 28 14.16 10.98 -5.64
N GLN A 29 14.29 9.91 -6.42
CA GLN A 29 13.19 8.96 -6.65
C GLN A 29 12.88 8.16 -5.39
N LEU A 30 13.89 7.70 -4.65
CA LEU A 30 13.71 7.04 -3.35
C LEU A 30 13.02 7.95 -2.34
N GLU A 31 13.43 9.21 -2.30
CA GLU A 31 12.83 10.25 -1.48
C GLU A 31 11.36 10.45 -1.86
N SER A 32 11.02 10.48 -3.16
CA SER A 32 9.64 10.53 -3.66
C SER A 32 8.80 9.30 -3.30
N VAL A 33 9.40 8.11 -3.33
CA VAL A 33 8.75 6.86 -2.91
C VAL A 33 8.38 6.92 -1.42
N ARG A 34 9.21 7.50 -0.56
CA ARG A 34 9.03 7.44 0.89
C ARG A 34 7.87 8.27 1.49
N ARG A 35 7.75 9.59 1.33
CA ARG A 35 7.03 10.17 0.19
C ARG A 35 5.65 9.54 0.03
N GLY A 36 5.45 8.89 -1.11
CA GLY A 36 4.20 8.21 -1.44
C GLY A 36 3.78 7.13 -0.45
N VAL A 37 4.72 6.35 0.10
CA VAL A 37 4.42 5.30 1.09
C VAL A 37 3.78 5.89 2.35
N ALA A 38 4.33 6.97 2.90
CA ALA A 38 3.73 7.65 4.06
C ALA A 38 2.30 8.13 3.76
N ALA A 39 2.06 8.72 2.59
CA ALA A 39 0.72 9.14 2.18
C ALA A 39 -0.25 7.96 2.01
N LEU A 40 0.21 6.83 1.48
CA LEU A 40 -0.58 5.61 1.34
C LEU A 40 -0.96 5.01 2.69
N VAL A 41 -0.07 5.04 3.69
CA VAL A 41 -0.38 4.56 5.05
C VAL A 41 -1.47 5.41 5.69
N GLU A 42 -1.41 6.74 5.57
CA GLU A 42 -2.47 7.63 6.07
C GLU A 42 -3.82 7.36 5.39
N GLN A 43 -3.82 7.19 4.06
CA GLN A 43 -5.03 6.84 3.31
C GLN A 43 -5.57 5.46 3.69
N ALA A 44 -4.69 4.47 3.86
CA ALA A 44 -5.08 3.13 4.30
C ALA A 44 -5.66 3.14 5.71
N ALA A 45 -5.12 3.97 6.62
CA ALA A 45 -5.68 4.16 7.95
C ALA A 45 -7.12 4.69 7.88
N ALA A 46 -7.40 5.66 7.00
CA ALA A 46 -8.76 6.14 6.77
C ALA A 46 -9.68 5.04 6.21
N LEU A 47 -9.23 4.27 5.23
CA LEU A 47 -10.02 3.16 4.66
C LEU A 47 -10.33 2.05 5.69
N ARG A 48 -9.39 1.74 6.60
CA ARG A 48 -9.56 0.76 7.68
C ARG A 48 -10.63 1.16 8.70
N THR A 49 -11.06 2.42 8.73
CA THR A 49 -12.17 2.87 9.60
C THR A 49 -13.55 2.44 9.09
N VAL A 50 -13.65 2.08 7.81
CA VAL A 50 -14.90 1.61 7.20
C VAL A 50 -15.18 0.18 7.68
N ARG A 51 -16.32 -0.03 8.36
CA ARG A 51 -16.76 -1.36 8.74
C ARG A 51 -17.43 -2.05 7.55
N LEU A 52 -16.88 -3.18 7.16
CA LEU A 52 -17.47 -4.08 6.18
C LEU A 52 -18.23 -5.20 6.88
N SER A 53 -19.36 -5.59 6.30
CA SER A 53 -20.07 -6.83 6.56
C SER A 53 -19.49 -7.95 5.70
N ASN A 54 -19.77 -9.20 6.07
CA ASN A 54 -19.34 -10.35 5.26
C ASN A 54 -20.04 -10.42 3.88
N ALA A 55 -21.13 -9.67 3.70
CA ALA A 55 -21.84 -9.59 2.42
C ALA A 55 -21.26 -8.51 1.48
N ASP A 56 -20.31 -7.69 1.97
CA ASP A 56 -19.64 -6.68 1.15
C ASP A 56 -18.55 -7.34 0.29
N GLU A 57 -18.92 -7.70 -0.94
CA GLU A 57 -18.02 -8.32 -1.91
C GLU A 57 -17.09 -7.29 -2.59
N PRO A 58 -15.93 -7.71 -3.11
CA PRO A 58 -15.11 -6.88 -3.98
C PRO A 58 -15.91 -6.36 -5.18
N VAL A 59 -15.67 -5.10 -5.57
CA VAL A 59 -16.35 -4.47 -6.72
C VAL A 59 -16.22 -5.29 -8.01
N GLN A 60 -15.06 -5.91 -8.20
CA GLN A 60 -14.80 -6.79 -9.31
C GLN A 60 -14.74 -8.23 -8.82
N ARG A 61 -15.77 -9.00 -9.19
CA ARG A 61 -15.81 -10.43 -8.96
C ARG A 61 -14.90 -11.15 -9.95
N PHE A 62 -14.31 -12.24 -9.50
CA PHE A 62 -13.57 -13.13 -10.39
C PHE A 62 -14.54 -13.79 -11.37
N THR A 63 -14.31 -13.57 -12.67
CA THR A 63 -14.99 -14.30 -13.74
C THR A 63 -13.95 -15.18 -14.43
N PRO A 64 -14.08 -16.51 -14.39
CA PRO A 64 -13.17 -17.39 -15.10
C PRO A 64 -13.33 -17.16 -16.61
N PHE A 65 -12.19 -17.17 -17.32
CA PHE A 65 -12.21 -17.19 -18.78
C PHE A 65 -12.93 -18.45 -19.28
N ARG A 66 -13.84 -18.28 -20.24
CA ARG A 66 -14.49 -19.37 -20.97
C ARG A 66 -14.20 -19.19 -22.46
N SER A 67 -13.78 -20.25 -23.12
CA SER A 67 -13.45 -20.27 -24.56
C SER A 67 -14.67 -20.16 -25.48
N ASP A 68 -15.87 -20.33 -24.91
CA ASP A 68 -17.11 -20.50 -25.64
C ASP A 68 -17.96 -19.20 -25.64
N GLU A 69 -17.41 -18.11 -25.11
CA GLU A 69 -17.92 -16.73 -25.19
C GLU A 69 -17.03 -15.85 -26.08
#